data_AF-D7DSG2-F1
#
_entry.id   AF-D7DSG2-F1
#
_cell.length_a   1.000
_cell.length_b   1.000
_cell.length_c   1.000
_cell.angle_alpha   90.00
_cell.angle_beta   90.00
_cell.angle_gamma   90.00
#
_symmetry.space_group_name_H-M   'P 1'
#
loop_
_entity.id
_entity.type
_entity.pdbx_description
1 polymer ?
#
loop_
_entity_poly.entity_id
_entity_poly.type
_entity_poly.pdbx_seq_one_letter_code
_entity_poly.pdbx_strand_id
1 'polypeptide(L)'
;MALFNSKTYLKDLESTKSKDLSEKALKKFKEDVFPCVDYPDDILQRERKISLIKILDDLFGNHTVDGELNYLTLLDAIHDLLCKNQLNELEYTYMVQILSFYIYHTVLFNKTLDLQVIADIICKS
;
A
#
# COMPACT_ATOMS: atom_id res chain seq x y z
N MET A 1 -13.07 -1.08 21.70
CA MET A 1 -13.22 -2.50 21.29
C MET A 1 -14.15 -2.50 20.09
N ALA A 2 -13.60 -2.47 18.87
CA ALA A 2 -14.36 -2.38 17.63
C ALA A 2 -13.88 -3.47 16.67
N LEU A 3 -14.83 -4.30 16.22
CA LEU A 3 -14.66 -5.45 15.34
C LEU A 3 -14.47 -4.99 13.89
N PHE A 4 -13.47 -5.54 13.21
CA PHE A 4 -13.13 -5.22 11.84
C PHE A 4 -14.09 -5.94 10.88
N ASN A 5 -14.80 -5.18 10.03
CA ASN A 5 -15.67 -5.70 8.99
C ASN A 5 -15.33 -4.93 7.70
N SER A 6 -14.85 -5.65 6.67
CA SER A 6 -14.19 -5.07 5.49
C SER A 6 -15.09 -4.17 4.62
N LYS A 7 -16.40 -4.12 4.89
CA LYS A 7 -17.36 -3.19 4.24
C LYS A 7 -17.61 -1.89 5.00
N THR A 8 -17.06 -1.73 6.21
CA THR A 8 -17.38 -0.60 7.10
C THR A 8 -16.29 0.47 7.15
N TYR A 9 -15.08 0.19 6.65
CA TYR A 9 -13.93 1.11 6.75
C TYR A 9 -14.11 2.44 5.97
N LEU A 10 -15.01 2.47 4.98
CA LEU A 10 -15.34 3.66 4.19
C LEU A 10 -16.30 4.63 4.89
N LYS A 11 -16.83 4.32 6.08
CA LYS A 11 -17.84 5.17 6.75
C LYS A 11 -17.33 6.01 7.92
N ASP A 12 -16.18 5.67 8.51
CA ASP A 12 -15.74 6.29 9.78
C ASP A 12 -14.74 7.46 9.61
N LEU A 13 -14.51 7.93 8.39
CA LEU A 13 -13.64 9.09 8.09
C LEU A 13 -14.39 10.43 7.96
N GLU A 14 -15.64 10.50 8.41
CA GLU A 14 -16.38 11.76 8.50
C GLU A 14 -16.14 12.48 9.84
N SER A 15 -14.90 12.90 10.06
CA SER A 15 -14.62 14.04 10.94
C SER A 15 -13.64 14.98 10.24
N THR A 16 -13.92 16.28 10.30
CA THR A 16 -13.27 17.33 9.50
C THR A 16 -11.75 17.38 9.70
N LYS A 17 -11.24 16.95 10.88
CA LYS A 17 -9.80 16.79 11.15
C LYS A 17 -9.17 15.61 10.41
N SER A 18 -9.94 14.55 10.17
CA SER A 18 -9.43 13.33 9.54
C SER A 18 -9.21 13.50 8.04
N LYS A 19 -10.02 14.34 7.39
CA LYS A 19 -10.00 14.66 5.95
C LYS A 19 -8.78 15.51 5.57
N ASP A 20 -8.47 16.55 6.34
CA ASP A 20 -7.27 17.39 6.15
C ASP A 20 -5.97 16.59 6.32
N LEU A 21 -5.94 15.67 7.30
CA LEU A 21 -4.79 14.79 7.52
C LEU A 21 -4.60 13.81 6.36
N SER A 22 -5.69 13.26 5.80
CA SER A 22 -5.61 12.40 4.61
C SER A 22 -5.18 13.15 3.37
N GLU A 23 -5.65 14.39 3.15
CA GLU A 23 -5.24 15.19 1.98
C GLU A 23 -3.77 15.59 2.05
N LYS A 24 -3.28 15.98 3.23
CA LYS A 24 -1.87 16.32 3.44
C LYS A 24 -0.96 15.10 3.28
N ALA A 25 -1.37 13.95 3.80
CA ALA A 25 -0.64 12.70 3.62
C ALA A 25 -0.63 12.24 2.16
N LEU A 26 -1.76 12.38 1.47
CA LEU A 26 -1.90 12.07 0.06
C LEU A 26 -1.02 12.97 -0.81
N LYS A 27 -1.01 14.27 -0.50
CA LYS A 27 -0.11 15.24 -1.13
C LYS A 27 1.35 14.85 -0.91
N LYS A 28 1.72 14.51 0.33
CA LYS A 28 3.08 14.07 0.65
C LYS A 28 3.47 12.77 -0.06
N PHE A 29 2.54 11.84 -0.22
CA PHE A 29 2.76 10.65 -1.03
C PHE A 29 3.02 11.02 -2.50
N LYS A 30 2.16 11.84 -3.11
CA LYS A 30 2.33 12.29 -4.51
C LYS A 30 3.62 13.05 -4.75
N GLU A 31 4.04 13.88 -3.81
CA GLU A 31 5.19 14.78 -3.99
C GLU A 31 6.52 14.13 -3.60
N ASP A 32 6.56 13.40 -2.47
CA ASP A 32 7.83 12.91 -1.92
C ASP A 32 8.11 11.45 -2.30
N VAL A 33 7.06 10.64 -2.49
CA VAL A 33 7.20 9.17 -2.54
C VAL A 33 6.84 8.60 -3.90
N PHE A 34 5.77 9.07 -4.51
CA PHE A 34 5.36 8.64 -5.85
C PHE A 34 6.50 8.75 -6.85
N PRO A 35 7.31 9.83 -6.90
CA PRO A 35 8.46 9.89 -7.80
C PRO A 35 9.54 8.82 -7.52
N CYS A 36 9.59 8.30 -6.29
CA CYS A 36 10.54 7.25 -5.89
C CYS A 36 10.02 5.83 -6.19
N VAL A 37 8.71 5.67 -6.43
CA VAL A 37 8.06 4.38 -6.70
C VAL A 37 7.33 4.33 -8.04
N ASP A 38 7.32 5.41 -8.82
CA ASP A 38 6.77 5.45 -10.16
C ASP A 38 7.86 5.06 -11.16
N TYR A 39 8.00 3.75 -11.32
CA TYR A 39 8.87 3.19 -12.35
C TYR A 39 8.30 3.56 -13.71
N PRO A 40 9.12 4.08 -14.65
CA PRO A 40 8.72 4.33 -16.02
C PRO A 40 8.02 3.12 -16.65
N ASP A 41 7.01 3.36 -17.49
CA ASP A 41 6.16 2.29 -18.05
C ASP A 41 6.93 1.33 -18.99
N ASP A 42 8.10 1.73 -19.49
CA ASP A 42 9.05 0.89 -20.23
C ASP A 42 9.88 -0.03 -19.33
N ILE A 43 9.99 0.28 -18.04
CA ILE A 43 10.65 -0.53 -17.01
C ILE A 43 9.64 -1.45 -16.31
N LEU A 44 8.52 -0.89 -15.83
CA LEU A 44 7.44 -1.64 -15.19
C LEU A 44 6.09 -1.12 -15.67
N GLN A 45 5.45 -1.92 -16.53
CA GLN A 45 4.20 -1.55 -17.16
C GLN A 45 3.13 -1.18 -16.14
N ARG A 46 2.37 -0.11 -16.45
CA ARG A 46 1.29 0.40 -15.61
C ARG A 46 0.29 -0.65 -15.14
N GLU A 47 -0.18 -1.50 -16.05
CA GLU A 47 -1.13 -2.58 -15.71
C GLU A 47 -0.53 -3.56 -14.71
N ARG A 48 0.78 -3.83 -14.83
CA ARG A 48 1.50 -4.69 -13.89
C ARG A 48 1.68 -4.00 -12.53
N LYS A 49 2.03 -2.70 -12.49
CA LYS A 49 2.06 -1.91 -11.24
C LYS A 49 0.75 -2.02 -10.46
N ILE A 50 -0.39 -1.90 -11.16
CA ILE A 50 -1.74 -2.03 -10.57
C ILE A 50 -1.98 -3.45 -10.07
N SER A 51 -1.64 -4.47 -10.85
CA SER A 51 -1.75 -5.87 -10.44
C SER A 51 -0.93 -6.18 -9.18
N LEU A 52 0.28 -5.65 -9.08
CA LEU A 52 1.15 -5.85 -7.92
C LEU A 52 0.60 -5.21 -6.65
N ILE A 53 -0.01 -4.02 -6.77
CA ILE A 53 -0.67 -3.37 -5.62
C ILE A 53 -1.87 -4.20 -5.15
N LYS A 54 -2.64 -4.78 -6.05
CA LYS A 54 -3.76 -5.67 -5.66
C LYS A 54 -3.26 -6.91 -4.92
N ILE A 55 -2.19 -7.54 -5.43
CA ILE A 55 -1.55 -8.67 -4.74
C ILE A 55 -1.09 -8.23 -3.35
N LEU A 56 -0.48 -7.05 -3.23
CA LEU A 56 -0.04 -6.51 -1.95
C LEU A 56 -1.20 -6.27 -1.00
N ASP A 57 -2.32 -5.70 -1.47
CA ASP A 57 -3.54 -5.48 -0.68
C ASP A 57 -4.15 -6.79 -0.17
N ASP A 58 -4.21 -7.82 -1.02
CA ASP A 58 -4.64 -9.16 -0.62
C ASP A 58 -3.72 -9.75 0.47
N LEU A 59 -2.40 -9.59 0.32
CA LEU A 59 -1.43 -10.02 1.33
C LEU A 59 -1.61 -9.23 2.64
N PHE A 60 -1.88 -7.93 2.59
CA PHE A 60 -2.16 -7.15 3.80
C PHE A 60 -3.36 -7.72 4.55
N GLY A 61 -4.44 -8.06 3.83
CA GLY A 61 -5.62 -8.69 4.42
C GLY A 61 -5.30 -10.03 5.10
N ASN A 62 -4.49 -10.87 4.46
CA ASN A 62 -4.13 -12.19 4.99
C ASN A 62 -3.14 -12.16 6.16
N HIS A 63 -2.38 -11.07 6.29
CA HIS A 63 -1.32 -10.92 7.29
C HIS A 63 -1.64 -9.90 8.38
N THR A 64 -2.89 -9.42 8.43
CA THR A 64 -3.41 -8.58 9.52
C THR A 64 -4.17 -9.44 10.53
N VAL A 65 -3.71 -9.44 11.78
CA VAL A 65 -4.34 -10.18 12.90
C VAL A 65 -4.73 -9.17 13.97
N ASP A 66 -5.99 -9.23 14.44
CA ASP A 66 -6.55 -8.32 15.45
C ASP A 66 -6.42 -6.82 15.09
N GLY A 67 -6.34 -6.51 13.80
CA GLY A 67 -6.20 -5.13 13.28
C GLY A 67 -4.75 -4.63 13.25
N GLU A 68 -3.78 -5.47 13.60
CA GLU A 68 -2.35 -5.17 13.49
C GLU A 68 -1.73 -5.95 12.32
N LEU A 69 -1.06 -5.23 11.43
CA LEU A 69 -0.34 -5.83 10.32
C LEU A 69 0.98 -6.42 10.81
N ASN A 70 1.19 -7.72 10.56
CA ASN A 70 2.48 -8.34 10.85
C ASN A 70 3.44 -8.16 9.67
N TYR A 71 4.31 -7.15 9.78
CA TYR A 71 5.23 -6.78 8.71
C TYR A 71 6.24 -7.87 8.35
N LEU A 72 6.67 -8.69 9.33
CA LEU A 72 7.63 -9.75 9.09
C LEU A 72 7.01 -10.86 8.23
N THR A 73 5.82 -11.35 8.61
CA THR A 73 5.17 -12.41 7.85
C THR A 73 4.71 -11.93 6.48
N LEU A 74 4.36 -10.66 6.35
CA LEU A 74 4.05 -10.04 5.06
C LEU A 74 5.30 -9.96 4.16
N LEU A 75 6.45 -9.53 4.70
CA LEU A 75 7.69 -9.48 3.93
C LEU A 75 8.13 -10.89 3.49
N ASP A 76 7.99 -11.87 4.38
CA ASP A 76 8.23 -13.28 4.07
C ASP A 76 7.31 -13.75 2.93
N ALA A 77 6.02 -13.38 2.96
CA ALA A 77 5.09 -13.74 1.90
C ALA A 77 5.47 -13.11 0.54
N ILE A 78 5.91 -11.86 0.52
CA ILE A 78 6.41 -11.20 -0.71
C ILE A 78 7.69 -11.90 -1.22
N HIS A 79 8.60 -12.26 -0.32
CA HIS A 79 9.82 -13.00 -0.66
C HIS A 79 9.51 -14.41 -1.19
N ASP A 80 8.48 -15.05 -0.65
CA ASP A 80 7.97 -16.34 -1.13
C ASP A 80 7.47 -16.27 -2.58
N LEU A 81 6.79 -15.18 -2.96
CA LEU A 81 6.35 -14.96 -4.34
C LEU A 81 7.55 -14.85 -5.30
N LEU A 82 8.65 -14.20 -4.87
CA LEU A 82 9.90 -14.16 -5.63
C LEU A 82 10.51 -15.56 -5.75
N CYS A 83 10.64 -16.30 -4.65
CA CYS A 83 11.19 -17.67 -4.64
C CYS A 83 10.40 -18.63 -5.53
N LYS A 84 9.08 -18.41 -5.69
CA LYS A 84 8.18 -19.19 -6.54
C LYS A 84 8.14 -18.70 -8.00
N ASN A 85 9.00 -17.75 -8.38
CA ASN A 85 9.03 -17.12 -9.71
C ASN A 85 7.70 -16.47 -10.12
N GLN A 86 6.88 -16.05 -9.16
CA GLN A 86 5.63 -15.31 -9.41
C GLN A 86 5.86 -13.80 -9.51
N LEU A 87 7.01 -13.36 -8.99
CA LEU A 87 7.58 -12.02 -9.16
C LEU A 87 8.98 -12.15 -9.77
N ASN A 88 9.41 -11.12 -10.49
CA ASN A 88 10.83 -10.91 -10.77
C ASN A 88 11.46 -9.95 -9.75
N GLU A 89 12.79 -9.76 -9.80
CA GLU A 89 13.53 -8.90 -8.85
C GLU A 89 13.03 -7.45 -8.83
N LEU A 90 12.65 -6.92 -9.99
CA LEU A 90 12.11 -5.56 -10.13
C LEU A 90 10.74 -5.43 -9.47
N GLU A 91 9.84 -6.38 -9.73
CA GLU A 91 8.49 -6.42 -9.15
C GLU A 91 8.53 -6.62 -7.62
N TYR A 92 9.44 -7.47 -7.14
CA TYR A 92 9.72 -7.63 -5.72
C TYR A 92 10.17 -6.30 -5.09
N THR A 93 11.16 -5.64 -5.71
CA THR A 93 11.68 -4.35 -5.23
C THR A 93 10.56 -3.30 -5.16
N TYR A 94 9.74 -3.22 -6.20
CA TYR A 94 8.58 -2.33 -6.25
C TYR A 94 7.60 -2.61 -5.10
N MET A 95 7.21 -3.86 -4.86
CA MET A 95 6.30 -4.21 -3.76
C MET A 95 6.90 -3.87 -2.38
N VAL A 96 8.19 -4.12 -2.16
CA VAL A 96 8.89 -3.80 -0.91
C VAL A 96 8.95 -2.29 -0.68
N GLN A 97 9.14 -1.48 -1.72
CA GLN A 97 9.13 -0.02 -1.60
C GLN A 97 7.74 0.52 -1.21
N ILE A 98 6.67 0.00 -1.81
CA ILE A 98 5.30 0.37 -1.44
C ILE A 98 5.00 -0.04 0.01
N LEU A 99 5.39 -1.24 0.42
CA LEU A 99 5.26 -1.69 1.82
C LEU A 99 6.04 -0.77 2.78
N SER A 100 7.29 -0.46 2.46
CA SER A 100 8.13 0.43 3.28
C SER A 100 7.47 1.80 3.46
N PHE A 101 6.85 2.33 2.41
CA PHE A 101 6.09 3.57 2.50
C PHE A 101 4.86 3.45 3.38
N TYR A 102 4.07 2.38 3.21
CA TYR A 102 2.91 2.14 4.06
C TYR A 102 3.30 2.12 5.55
N ILE A 103 4.39 1.43 5.89
CA ILE A 103 4.92 1.36 7.27
C ILE A 103 5.28 2.76 7.74
N TYR A 104 6.08 3.48 6.96
CA TYR A 104 6.52 4.83 7.30
C TYR A 104 5.34 5.78 7.52
N HIS A 105 4.32 5.74 6.65
CA HIS A 105 3.10 6.52 6.80
C HIS A 105 2.35 6.14 8.08
N THR A 106 2.15 4.84 8.32
CA THR A 106 1.41 4.34 9.48
C THR A 106 2.08 4.77 10.78
N VAL A 107 3.41 4.69 10.86
CA VAL A 107 4.19 5.13 12.03
C VAL A 107 4.11 6.65 12.22
N LEU A 108 4.26 7.45 11.18
CA LEU A 108 4.28 8.91 11.30
C LEU A 108 2.92 9.51 11.62
N PHE A 109 1.86 8.99 11.03
CA PHE A 109 0.53 9.60 11.10
C PHE A 109 -0.44 8.83 12.00
N ASN A 110 0.01 7.70 12.56
CA ASN A 110 -0.81 6.78 13.36
C ASN A 110 -2.13 6.42 12.65
N LYS A 111 -2.03 6.23 11.32
CA LYS A 111 -3.16 5.96 10.40
C LYS A 111 -2.71 5.05 9.28
N THR A 112 -3.51 4.03 9.01
CA THR A 112 -3.31 3.16 7.85
C THR A 112 -3.50 3.93 6.55
N LEU A 113 -2.67 3.62 5.55
CA LEU A 113 -2.77 4.21 4.23
C LEU A 113 -3.66 3.34 3.34
N ASP A 114 -4.61 3.95 2.65
CA ASP A 114 -5.46 3.24 1.70
C ASP A 114 -4.67 2.91 0.42
N LEU A 115 -4.40 1.63 0.18
CA LEU A 115 -3.66 1.17 -1.00
C LEU A 115 -4.44 1.40 -2.31
N GLN A 116 -5.76 1.48 -2.26
CA GLN A 116 -6.58 1.85 -3.42
C GLN A 116 -6.28 3.28 -3.86
N VAL A 117 -6.00 4.17 -2.91
CA VAL A 117 -5.61 5.55 -3.22
C VAL A 117 -4.25 5.59 -3.93
N ILE A 118 -3.31 4.71 -3.57
CA ILE A 118 -2.05 4.56 -4.30
C ILE A 118 -2.29 4.06 -5.73
N ALA A 119 -3.12 3.03 -5.89
CA ALA A 119 -3.46 2.49 -7.20
C ALA A 119 -4.12 3.56 -8.10
N ASP A 120 -5.03 4.36 -7.53
CA ASP A 120 -5.68 5.48 -8.20
C ASP A 120 -4.70 6.55 -8.70
N ILE A 121 -3.64 6.83 -7.94
CA ILE A 121 -2.60 7.79 -8.33
C ILE A 121 -1.80 7.25 -9.52
N ILE A 122 -1.40 5.98 -9.48
CA ILE A 122 -0.70 5.33 -10.59
C ILE A 122 -1.58 5.32 -11.85
N CYS A 123 -2.89 5.06 -11.70
CA CYS A 123 -3.81 5.08 -12.83
C CYS A 123 -3.95 6.46 -13.48
N LYS A 124 -3.87 7.53 -12.69
CA LYS A 124 -4.14 8.93 -13.11
C LYS A 124 -2.88 9.72 -13.50
N SER A 125 -1.68 9.18 -13.27
CA SER A 125 -0.39 9.78 -13.64
C SER A 125 0.02 9.35 -15.04
#